data_AF-A0A2D6JBW9-F1
#
_entry.id   AF-A0A2D6JBW9-F1
#
_cell.length_a   1.000
_cell.length_b   1.000
_cell.length_c   1.000
_cell.angle_alpha   90.00
_cell.angle_beta   90.00
_cell.angle_gamma   90.00
#
_symmetry.space_group_name_H-M   'P 1'
#
loop_
_entity.id
_entity.type
_entity.pdbx_description
1 polymer ?
#
loop_
_entity_poly.entity_id
_entity_poly.type
_entity_poly.pdbx_seq_one_letter_code
_entity_poly.pdbx_strand_id
1 'polypeptide(L)'
;MKHITLLVGSETDMHIAESVKKVLDVYEVPYLCEVSSAHKNPDRVREIVLDSASDVFICVASLSAALPGFVASITAKPVIGVPVDAKLGGLDSLLSTVQMPAGVPVAAVGVDNGKNAAYLALRVLGIKYPEALVKSGAAMPASTESPSSFAFFDLPGSSSDEAPVAETSEATESAEDEKPKERPSGDWL
;
A
#
# COMPACT_ATOMS: atom_id res chain seq x y z
N MET A 1 -13.27 19.26 3.06
CA MET A 1 -13.87 17.99 3.49
C MET A 1 -12.87 16.89 3.22
N LYS A 2 -12.71 15.93 4.14
CA LYS A 2 -11.76 14.81 4.03
C LYS A 2 -12.42 13.65 3.29
N HIS A 3 -12.03 13.38 2.04
CA HIS A 3 -12.74 12.41 1.20
C HIS A 3 -11.86 11.20 0.87
N ILE A 4 -12.40 9.99 1.09
CA ILE A 4 -11.77 8.74 0.66
C ILE A 4 -12.67 8.07 -0.38
N THR A 5 -12.07 7.55 -1.45
CA THR A 5 -12.76 6.62 -2.34
C THR A 5 -12.21 5.22 -2.10
N LEU A 6 -13.09 4.31 -1.69
CA LEU A 6 -12.84 2.89 -1.53
C LEU A 6 -13.35 2.15 -2.79
N LEU A 7 -12.43 1.68 -3.60
CA LEU A 7 -12.72 0.87 -4.79
C LEU A 7 -12.45 -0.60 -4.51
N VAL A 8 -13.39 -1.46 -4.88
CA VAL A 8 -13.27 -2.90 -4.69
C VAL A 8 -13.40 -3.62 -6.03
N GLY A 9 -12.44 -4.49 -6.34
CA GLY A 9 -12.36 -5.16 -7.64
C GLY A 9 -13.46 -6.20 -7.88
N SER A 10 -14.06 -6.73 -6.81
CA SER A 10 -15.09 -7.77 -6.84
C SER A 10 -15.97 -7.72 -5.59
N GLU A 11 -17.25 -8.10 -5.73
CA GLU A 11 -18.17 -8.25 -4.60
C GLU A 11 -17.66 -9.27 -3.56
N THR A 12 -16.93 -10.30 -4.01
CA THR A 12 -16.34 -11.30 -3.11
C THR A 12 -15.34 -10.69 -2.11
N ASP A 13 -14.70 -9.58 -2.50
CA ASP A 13 -13.65 -8.94 -1.71
C ASP A 13 -14.24 -7.92 -0.72
N MET A 14 -15.58 -7.77 -0.71
CA MET A 14 -16.27 -6.79 0.11
C MET A 14 -16.07 -7.01 1.61
N HIS A 15 -15.89 -8.26 2.04
CA HIS A 15 -15.60 -8.56 3.44
C HIS A 15 -14.32 -7.87 3.96
N ILE A 16 -13.31 -7.63 3.09
CA ILE A 16 -12.11 -6.86 3.43
C ILE A 16 -12.42 -5.37 3.46
N ALA A 17 -13.18 -4.87 2.47
CA ALA A 17 -13.62 -3.48 2.42
C ALA A 17 -14.48 -3.09 3.64
N GLU A 18 -15.31 -4.00 4.17
CA GLU A 18 -16.06 -3.79 5.42
C GLU A 18 -15.12 -3.54 6.62
N SER A 19 -13.93 -4.13 6.63
CA SER A 19 -12.94 -3.83 7.68
C SER A 19 -12.35 -2.42 7.56
N VAL A 20 -12.24 -1.89 6.33
CA VAL A 20 -11.86 -0.50 6.06
C VAL A 20 -12.95 0.44 6.55
N LYS A 21 -14.19 0.21 6.11
CA LYS A 21 -15.38 1.01 6.46
C LYS A 21 -15.54 1.17 7.96
N LYS A 22 -15.48 0.06 8.71
CA LYS A 22 -15.56 0.06 10.18
C LYS A 22 -14.56 1.00 10.85
N VAL A 23 -13.34 1.10 10.33
CA VAL A 23 -12.34 2.03 10.86
C VAL A 23 -12.69 3.46 10.46
N LEU A 24 -13.06 3.71 9.21
CA LEU A 24 -13.40 5.06 8.75
C LEU A 24 -14.65 5.63 9.45
N ASP A 25 -15.67 4.79 9.69
CA ASP A 25 -16.90 5.16 10.42
C ASP A 25 -16.56 5.63 11.83
N VAL A 26 -15.64 4.93 12.50
CA VAL A 26 -15.19 5.22 13.86
C VAL A 26 -14.45 6.57 13.98
N TYR A 27 -13.85 7.06 12.89
CA TYR A 27 -13.20 8.38 12.81
C TYR A 27 -14.04 9.41 12.06
N GLU A 28 -15.30 9.07 11.77
CA GLU A 28 -16.27 9.91 11.09
C GLU A 28 -15.68 10.55 9.82
N VAL A 29 -14.97 9.73 9.03
CA VAL A 29 -14.42 10.14 7.73
C VAL A 29 -15.39 9.72 6.64
N PRO A 30 -15.97 10.66 5.87
CA PRO A 30 -16.84 10.30 4.77
C PRO A 30 -16.05 9.61 3.66
N TYR A 31 -16.63 8.55 3.12
CA TYR A 31 -16.07 7.81 2.00
C TYR A 31 -17.15 7.46 0.98
N LEU A 32 -16.72 7.34 -0.27
CA LEU A 32 -17.47 6.68 -1.33
C LEU A 32 -16.97 5.24 -1.46
N CYS A 33 -17.86 4.25 -1.47
CA CYS A 33 -17.50 2.85 -1.72
C CYS A 33 -18.15 2.38 -3.01
N GLU A 34 -17.35 1.89 -3.96
CA GLU A 34 -17.82 1.41 -5.26
C GLU A 34 -17.16 0.06 -5.59
N VAL A 35 -17.90 -0.81 -6.26
CA VAL A 35 -17.40 -2.09 -6.75
C VAL A 35 -17.21 -1.99 -8.26
N SER A 36 -15.97 -2.05 -8.71
CA SER A 36 -15.64 -1.99 -10.13
C SER A 36 -14.27 -2.64 -10.40
N SER A 37 -14.22 -3.48 -11.44
CA SER A 37 -13.02 -4.24 -11.79
C SER A 37 -12.21 -3.52 -12.86
N ALA A 38 -10.91 -3.33 -12.62
CA ALA A 38 -9.99 -2.79 -13.63
C ALA A 38 -9.88 -3.70 -14.88
N HIS A 39 -10.15 -5.00 -14.76
CA HIS A 39 -10.10 -5.93 -15.89
C HIS A 39 -11.42 -5.98 -16.67
N LYS A 40 -12.55 -5.94 -15.96
CA LYS A 40 -13.88 -6.14 -16.58
C LYS A 40 -14.53 -4.82 -16.99
N ASN A 41 -14.23 -3.73 -16.28
CA ASN A 41 -14.87 -2.42 -16.45
C ASN A 41 -13.87 -1.27 -16.25
N PRO A 42 -12.75 -1.23 -17.01
CA PRO A 42 -11.70 -0.21 -16.82
C PRO A 42 -12.20 1.23 -16.99
N ASP A 43 -13.11 1.47 -17.94
CA ASP A 43 -13.68 2.80 -18.18
C ASP A 43 -14.48 3.30 -16.98
N ARG A 44 -15.26 2.41 -16.34
CA ARG A 44 -16.01 2.75 -15.13
C ARG A 44 -15.08 3.09 -13.97
N VAL A 45 -13.98 2.35 -13.80
CA VAL A 45 -12.95 2.68 -12.80
C VAL A 45 -12.37 4.06 -13.10
N ARG A 46 -12.05 4.35 -14.36
CA ARG A 46 -11.52 5.64 -14.80
C ARG A 46 -12.48 6.79 -14.49
N GLU A 47 -13.76 6.65 -14.84
CA GLU A 47 -14.80 7.64 -14.50
C GLU A 47 -14.84 7.94 -13.00
N ILE A 48 -14.94 6.89 -12.17
CA ILE A 48 -14.99 7.05 -10.71
C ILE A 48 -13.76 7.81 -10.20
N VAL A 49 -12.57 7.50 -10.70
CA VAL A 49 -11.32 8.12 -10.21
C VAL A 49 -11.21 9.58 -10.66
N LEU A 50 -11.54 9.89 -11.91
CA LEU A 50 -11.42 11.24 -12.46
C LEU A 50 -12.47 12.20 -11.90
N ASP A 51 -13.69 11.71 -11.66
CA ASP A 51 -14.78 12.51 -11.07
C ASP A 51 -14.67 12.62 -9.54
N SER A 52 -13.79 11.83 -8.91
CA SER A 52 -13.67 11.79 -7.46
C SER A 52 -12.98 13.02 -6.88
N ALA A 53 -13.65 13.65 -5.90
CA ALA A 53 -13.09 14.69 -5.04
C ALA A 53 -12.17 14.15 -3.93
N SER A 54 -11.88 12.84 -3.91
CA SER A 54 -11.12 12.20 -2.82
C SER A 54 -9.71 12.72 -2.66
N ASP A 55 -9.22 12.83 -1.43
CA ASP A 55 -7.82 13.13 -1.16
C ASP A 55 -6.96 11.84 -1.17
N VAL A 56 -7.57 10.68 -0.92
CA VAL A 56 -6.91 9.35 -0.88
C VAL A 56 -7.80 8.27 -1.50
N PHE A 57 -7.20 7.34 -2.23
CA PHE A 57 -7.88 6.13 -2.72
C PHE A 57 -7.43 4.89 -1.94
N ILE A 58 -8.39 4.02 -1.62
CA ILE A 58 -8.12 2.68 -1.09
C ILE A 58 -8.67 1.69 -2.12
N CYS A 59 -7.83 0.78 -2.59
CA CYS A 59 -8.18 -0.20 -3.60
C CYS A 59 -8.03 -1.61 -3.03
N VAL A 60 -9.10 -2.40 -3.07
CA VAL A 60 -9.13 -3.77 -2.57
C VAL A 60 -9.24 -4.72 -3.77
N ALA A 61 -8.30 -5.65 -3.92
CA ALA A 61 -8.31 -6.59 -5.03
C ALA A 61 -7.54 -7.90 -4.73
N SER A 62 -8.00 -8.98 -5.36
CA SER A 62 -7.43 -10.33 -5.29
C SER A 62 -6.80 -10.79 -6.63
N LEU A 63 -6.07 -11.91 -6.61
CA LEU A 63 -5.45 -12.58 -7.76
C LEU A 63 -4.46 -11.67 -8.50
N SER A 64 -4.69 -11.41 -9.79
CA SER A 64 -4.01 -10.34 -10.52
C SER A 64 -4.61 -9.02 -10.06
N ALA A 65 -4.17 -8.54 -8.90
CA ALA A 65 -4.71 -7.36 -8.23
C ALA A 65 -4.30 -6.07 -8.96
N ALA A 66 -4.81 -5.86 -10.17
CA ALA A 66 -4.44 -4.73 -11.03
C ALA A 66 -5.11 -3.40 -10.66
N LEU A 67 -6.21 -3.45 -9.89
CA LEU A 67 -7.00 -2.26 -9.54
C LEU A 67 -6.17 -1.16 -8.87
N PRO A 68 -5.34 -1.41 -7.83
CA PRO A 68 -4.53 -0.38 -7.20
C PRO A 68 -3.56 0.30 -8.19
N GLY A 69 -2.87 -0.50 -9.00
CA GLY A 69 -1.93 0.02 -9.99
C GLY A 69 -2.60 0.81 -11.12
N PHE A 70 -3.76 0.35 -11.59
CA PHE A 70 -4.56 1.06 -12.59
C PHE A 70 -5.01 2.41 -12.06
N VAL A 71 -5.59 2.47 -10.86
CA VAL A 71 -6.01 3.72 -10.22
C VAL A 71 -4.82 4.67 -10.05
N ALA A 72 -3.68 4.18 -9.57
CA ALA A 72 -2.46 4.97 -9.40
C ALA A 72 -1.91 5.55 -10.71
N SER A 73 -2.12 4.88 -11.84
CA SER A 73 -1.65 5.35 -13.15
C SER A 73 -2.45 6.54 -13.71
N ILE A 74 -3.64 6.80 -13.18
CA ILE A 74 -4.55 7.84 -13.69
C ILE A 74 -4.85 8.94 -12.67
N THR A 75 -4.19 8.93 -11.51
CA THR A 75 -4.37 9.95 -10.47
C THR A 75 -3.04 10.35 -9.83
N ALA A 76 -2.92 11.63 -9.47
CA ALA A 76 -1.79 12.14 -8.69
C ALA A 76 -2.00 11.98 -7.17
N LYS A 77 -3.19 11.50 -6.76
CA LYS A 77 -3.56 11.33 -5.35
C LYS A 77 -2.98 10.02 -4.80
N PRO A 78 -2.66 9.94 -3.50
CA PRO A 78 -2.18 8.70 -2.89
C PRO A 78 -3.15 7.53 -3.10
N VAL A 79 -2.61 6.38 -3.48
CA VAL A 79 -3.35 5.12 -3.64
C VAL A 79 -2.80 4.08 -2.68
N ILE A 80 -3.68 3.52 -1.87
CA ILE A 80 -3.39 2.44 -0.93
C ILE A 80 -3.98 1.15 -1.47
N GLY A 81 -3.15 0.12 -1.65
CA GLY A 81 -3.58 -1.19 -2.14
C GLY A 81 -3.73 -2.19 -1.00
N VAL A 82 -4.87 -2.89 -0.96
CA VAL A 82 -5.13 -4.00 -0.04
C VAL A 82 -5.17 -5.30 -0.85
N PRO A 83 -4.07 -6.07 -0.86
CA PRO A 83 -4.06 -7.37 -1.49
C PRO A 83 -4.95 -8.33 -0.70
N VAL A 84 -5.84 -9.03 -1.38
CA VAL A 84 -6.77 -9.99 -0.76
C VAL A 84 -6.27 -11.41 -0.97
N ASP A 85 -6.43 -12.25 0.05
CA ASP A 85 -6.10 -13.67 -0.05
C ASP A 85 -6.82 -14.34 -1.23
N ALA A 86 -6.11 -15.22 -1.91
CA ALA A 86 -6.57 -15.84 -3.15
C ALA A 86 -5.88 -17.20 -3.38
N LYS A 87 -5.52 -17.54 -4.63
CA LYS A 87 -5.06 -18.89 -4.96
C LYS A 87 -3.71 -19.23 -4.35
N LEU A 88 -2.84 -18.25 -4.13
CA LEU A 88 -1.48 -18.43 -3.63
C LEU A 88 -1.29 -17.87 -2.22
N GLY A 89 -2.30 -17.97 -1.35
CA GLY A 89 -2.21 -17.40 0.00
C GLY A 89 -2.07 -15.87 0.01
N GLY A 90 -2.59 -15.21 -1.03
CA GLY A 90 -2.48 -13.77 -1.25
C GLY A 90 -1.13 -13.29 -1.80
N LEU A 91 -0.16 -14.19 -2.05
CA LEU A 91 1.12 -13.81 -2.65
C LEU A 91 0.96 -13.27 -4.08
N ASP A 92 0.01 -13.84 -4.83
CA ASP A 92 -0.41 -13.36 -6.15
C ASP A 92 -0.91 -11.91 -6.08
N SER A 93 -1.85 -11.63 -5.18
CA SER A 93 -2.41 -10.31 -4.96
C SER A 93 -1.36 -9.32 -4.46
N LEU A 94 -0.52 -9.75 -3.52
CA LEU A 94 0.53 -8.92 -2.91
C LEU A 94 1.55 -8.48 -3.95
N LEU A 95 2.12 -9.42 -4.70
CA LEU A 95 3.12 -9.11 -5.73
C LEU A 95 2.51 -8.26 -6.85
N SER A 96 1.25 -8.51 -7.22
CA SER A 96 0.53 -7.68 -8.21
C SER A 96 0.31 -6.24 -7.72
N THR A 97 0.16 -6.04 -6.41
CA THR A 97 -0.09 -4.72 -5.81
C THR A 97 1.19 -3.94 -5.56
N VAL A 98 2.26 -4.60 -5.08
CA VAL A 98 3.46 -3.94 -4.57
C VAL A 98 4.54 -3.70 -5.63
N GLN A 99 4.63 -4.56 -6.65
CA GLN A 99 5.70 -4.50 -7.67
C GLN A 99 5.40 -3.49 -8.79
N MET A 100 5.06 -2.27 -8.41
CA MET A 100 4.80 -1.19 -9.36
C MET A 100 6.10 -0.65 -9.99
N PRO A 101 6.09 -0.30 -11.29
CA PRO A 101 7.23 0.36 -11.93
C PRO A 101 7.46 1.77 -11.37
N ALA A 102 8.68 2.28 -11.53
CA ALA A 102 9.03 3.64 -11.14
C ALA A 102 8.10 4.67 -11.80
N GLY A 103 7.59 5.62 -11.00
CA GLY A 103 6.71 6.70 -11.43
C GLY A 103 5.22 6.49 -11.11
N VAL A 104 4.77 5.27 -10.80
CA VAL A 104 3.36 4.97 -10.49
C VAL A 104 3.25 4.25 -9.14
N PRO A 105 3.49 4.94 -8.02
CA PRO A 105 3.59 4.31 -6.70
C PRO A 105 2.23 3.84 -6.17
N VAL A 106 2.23 2.70 -5.48
CA VAL A 106 1.10 2.20 -4.66
C VAL A 106 1.62 1.88 -3.26
N ALA A 107 0.93 2.37 -2.23
CA ALA A 107 1.21 2.00 -0.86
C ALA A 107 0.48 0.68 -0.51
N ALA A 108 1.18 -0.45 -0.59
CA ALA A 108 0.60 -1.75 -0.24
C ALA A 108 0.58 -1.97 1.28
N VAL A 109 -0.51 -2.51 1.80
CA VAL A 109 -0.57 -3.06 3.17
C VAL A 109 -0.45 -4.59 3.13
N GLY A 110 -0.41 -5.23 4.30
CA GLY A 110 -0.41 -6.70 4.39
C GLY A 110 -1.66 -7.32 3.77
N VAL A 111 -1.57 -8.60 3.40
CA VAL A 111 -2.70 -9.38 2.86
C VAL A 111 -3.90 -9.31 3.83
N ASP A 112 -5.09 -9.10 3.26
CA ASP A 112 -6.39 -8.93 3.95
C ASP A 112 -6.46 -7.78 4.96
N ASN A 113 -5.45 -6.92 5.01
CA ASN A 113 -5.33 -5.93 6.07
C ASN A 113 -6.02 -4.60 5.75
N GLY A 114 -7.34 -4.65 5.52
CA GLY A 114 -8.15 -3.46 5.25
C GLY A 114 -8.14 -2.44 6.41
N LYS A 115 -8.01 -2.89 7.66
CA LYS A 115 -7.88 -1.99 8.82
C LYS A 115 -6.65 -1.09 8.71
N ASN A 116 -5.48 -1.66 8.37
CA ASN A 116 -4.27 -0.85 8.21
C ASN A 116 -4.36 0.08 7.00
N ALA A 117 -5.08 -0.30 5.96
CA ALA A 117 -5.34 0.59 4.83
C ALA A 117 -6.11 1.85 5.29
N ALA A 118 -7.15 1.67 6.10
CA ALA A 118 -7.88 2.79 6.69
C ALA A 118 -6.99 3.64 7.61
N TYR A 119 -6.22 3.02 8.52
CA TYR A 119 -5.31 3.77 9.39
C TYR A 119 -4.23 4.53 8.63
N LEU A 120 -3.70 3.96 7.54
CA LEU A 120 -2.75 4.64 6.67
C LEU A 120 -3.42 5.82 5.96
N ALA A 121 -4.63 5.66 5.43
CA ALA A 121 -5.40 6.75 4.83
C ALA A 121 -5.65 7.89 5.84
N LEU A 122 -6.03 7.55 7.09
CA LEU A 122 -6.21 8.53 8.17
C LEU A 122 -4.91 9.29 8.46
N ARG A 123 -3.76 8.61 8.50
CA ARG A 123 -2.45 9.25 8.69
C ARG A 123 -2.11 10.21 7.55
N VAL A 124 -2.36 9.82 6.30
CA VAL A 124 -2.16 10.69 5.13
C VAL A 124 -3.06 11.92 5.21
N LEU A 125 -4.36 11.72 5.47
CA LEU A 125 -5.31 12.83 5.65
C LEU A 125 -4.91 13.73 6.83
N GLY A 126 -4.42 13.15 7.92
CA GLY A 126 -4.00 13.84 9.14
C GLY A 126 -2.92 14.90 8.94
N ILE A 127 -2.15 14.82 7.86
CA ILE A 127 -1.16 15.85 7.49
C ILE A 127 -1.86 17.18 7.16
N LYS A 128 -3.02 17.12 6.49
CA LYS A 128 -3.79 18.29 6.05
C LYS A 128 -4.98 18.59 6.97
N TYR A 129 -5.56 17.54 7.55
CA TYR A 129 -6.76 17.56 8.39
C TYR A 129 -6.45 16.86 9.72
N PRO A 130 -5.74 17.50 10.67
CA PRO A 130 -5.33 16.86 11.93
C PRO A 130 -6.52 16.27 12.72
N GLU A 131 -7.71 16.85 12.59
CA GLU A 131 -8.96 16.36 13.16
C GLU A 131 -9.36 14.97 12.63
N ALA A 132 -8.85 14.53 11.48
CA ALA A 132 -9.06 13.16 10.98
C ALA A 132 -8.41 12.09 11.87
N LEU A 133 -7.43 12.46 12.68
CA LEU A 133 -6.76 11.57 13.65
C LEU A 133 -7.42 11.58 15.02
N VAL A 134 -8.32 12.54 15.27
CA VAL A 134 -9.06 12.66 16.52
C VAL A 134 -10.32 11.83 16.38
N LYS A 135 -10.35 10.71 17.09
CA LYS A 135 -11.53 9.85 17.16
C LYS A 135 -12.60 10.54 18.00
N SER A 136 -13.85 10.25 17.71
CA SER A 136 -14.93 10.29 18.69
C SER A 136 -14.72 9.16 19.74
N GLY A 137 -13.64 9.23 20.53
CA GLY A 137 -13.46 8.44 21.77
C GLY A 137 -12.33 7.40 21.88
N ALA A 138 -11.22 7.46 21.13
CA ALA A 138 -10.03 6.60 21.31
C ALA A 138 -8.81 7.02 20.46
N ALA A 139 -7.63 6.54 20.83
CA ALA A 139 -6.39 6.86 20.12
C ALA A 139 -6.18 6.01 18.85
N MET A 140 -5.41 6.53 17.90
CA MET A 140 -4.79 5.72 16.85
C MET A 140 -3.98 4.58 17.50
N PRO A 141 -4.02 3.36 16.96
CA PRO A 141 -3.20 2.27 17.47
C PRO A 141 -1.73 2.58 17.17
N ALA A 142 -1.05 3.19 18.14
CA ALA A 142 0.39 3.28 18.23
C ALA A 142 0.79 2.50 19.48
N SER A 143 1.87 1.73 19.39
CA SER A 143 2.45 1.04 20.53
C SER A 143 2.78 2.05 21.62
N THR A 144 1.96 2.11 22.66
CA THR A 144 2.23 2.90 23.87
C THR A 144 3.26 2.23 24.78
N GLU A 145 3.80 1.08 24.37
CA GLU A 145 4.88 0.40 25.08
C GLU A 145 6.23 0.85 24.53
N SER A 146 7.13 1.24 25.45
CA SER A 146 8.51 1.58 25.12
C SER A 146 9.23 0.38 24.48
N PRO A 147 10.16 0.59 23.53
CA PRO A 147 10.92 -0.49 22.86
C PRO A 147 11.70 -1.40 23.82
N SER A 148 11.81 -1.04 25.09
CA SER A 148 12.50 -1.80 26.14
C SER A 148 11.91 -3.18 26.44
N SER A 149 10.71 -3.51 25.95
CA SER A 149 10.10 -4.85 26.10
C SER A 149 10.38 -5.79 24.93
N PHE A 150 10.97 -5.31 23.82
CA PHE A 150 11.44 -6.16 22.74
C PHE A 150 12.80 -6.77 23.10
N ALA A 151 12.79 -7.93 23.74
CA ALA A 151 13.95 -8.82 23.86
C ALA A 151 14.34 -9.38 22.48
N PHE A 152 14.75 -8.51 21.55
CA PHE A 152 15.03 -8.82 20.15
C PHE A 152 16.44 -9.43 19.93
N PHE A 153 17.19 -9.73 20.98
CA PHE A 153 18.53 -10.29 20.84
C PHE A 153 18.86 -11.28 21.96
N ASP A 154 18.13 -12.39 21.99
CA ASP A 154 18.61 -13.59 22.71
C ASP A 154 18.54 -14.78 21.74
N LEU A 155 19.41 -14.72 20.73
CA LEU A 155 19.71 -15.85 19.85
C LEU A 155 20.63 -16.81 20.61
N PRO A 156 20.24 -18.08 20.85
CA PRO A 156 21.13 -19.05 21.46
C PRO A 156 22.29 -19.34 20.51
N GLY A 157 23.49 -18.87 20.85
CA GLY A 157 24.71 -19.12 20.07
C GLY A 157 25.71 -17.96 19.96
N SER A 158 25.47 -16.79 20.56
CA SER A 158 26.47 -15.71 20.59
C SER A 158 27.51 -15.93 21.70
N SER A 159 28.31 -16.98 21.59
CA SER A 159 29.59 -17.03 22.30
C SER A 159 30.57 -16.09 21.60
N SER A 160 31.06 -15.12 22.35
CA SER A 160 32.09 -14.16 21.94
C SER A 160 33.46 -14.84 21.80
N ASP A 161 33.63 -15.62 20.74
CA ASP A 161 34.95 -16.04 20.27
C ASP A 161 35.21 -15.36 18.92
N GLU A 162 35.78 -14.15 18.98
CA GLU A 162 36.35 -13.47 17.82
C GLU A 162 37.55 -14.29 17.31
N ALA A 163 37.39 -14.96 16.16
CA ALA A 163 38.51 -15.37 15.34
C ALA A 163 39.06 -14.14 14.58
N PRO A 164 40.39 -13.95 14.47
CA PRO A 164 40.93 -12.76 13.83
C PRO A 164 40.64 -12.77 12.34
N VAL A 165 40.01 -11.70 11.85
CA VAL A 165 39.77 -11.46 10.44
C VAL A 165 41.11 -11.11 9.79
N ALA A 166 41.55 -11.93 8.84
CA ALA A 166 42.70 -11.64 8.00
C ALA A 166 42.35 -10.50 7.03
N GLU A 167 43.16 -9.44 7.05
CA GLU A 167 43.13 -8.37 6.05
C GLU A 167 43.37 -8.96 4.66
N THR A 168 42.44 -8.74 3.74
CA THR A 168 42.70 -8.90 2.31
C THR A 168 42.45 -7.56 1.63
N SER A 169 43.47 -7.19 0.86
CA SER A 169 43.73 -5.90 0.25
C SER A 169 42.71 -5.49 -0.80
N GLU A 170 42.55 -4.17 -0.92
CA GLU A 170 41.81 -3.45 -1.96
C GLU A 170 42.04 -4.00 -3.37
N ALA A 171 40.94 -4.24 -4.08
CA ALA A 171 40.90 -4.24 -5.53
C ALA A 171 39.90 -3.15 -5.95
N THR A 172 40.45 -2.09 -6.54
CA THR A 172 39.73 -1.00 -7.18
C THR A 172 39.14 -1.51 -8.50
N GLU A 173 37.82 -1.47 -8.63
CA GLU A 173 37.14 -1.68 -9.91
C GLU A 173 36.53 -0.36 -10.37
N SER A 174 37.03 0.13 -11.50
CA SER A 174 36.65 1.38 -12.13
C SER A 174 35.23 1.33 -12.66
N ALA A 175 34.38 2.26 -12.21
CA ALA A 175 33.05 2.49 -12.76
C ALA A 175 33.16 3.12 -14.15
N GLU A 176 32.74 2.39 -15.19
CA GLU A 176 32.48 2.97 -16.50
C GLU A 176 31.04 3.50 -16.56
N ASP A 177 30.91 4.77 -16.95
CA ASP A 177 29.66 5.51 -17.19
C ASP A 177 28.83 4.87 -18.33
N GLU A 178 27.89 3.97 -18.01
CA GLU A 178 26.82 3.62 -18.96
C GLU A 178 25.68 4.65 -18.89
N LYS A 179 25.61 5.53 -19.90
CA LYS A 179 24.45 6.39 -20.15
C LYS A 179 23.16 5.55 -20.31
N PRO A 180 22.02 6.00 -19.76
CA PRO A 180 20.76 5.26 -19.85
C PRO A 180 20.28 5.16 -21.31
N LYS A 181 20.01 3.93 -21.77
CA LYS A 181 19.42 3.67 -23.10
C LYS A 181 17.99 4.19 -23.14
N GLU A 182 17.69 5.08 -24.08
CA GLU A 182 16.32 5.52 -24.39
C GLU A 182 15.46 4.33 -24.82
N ARG A 183 14.24 4.22 -24.27
CA ARG A 183 13.28 3.19 -24.66
C ARG A 183 12.68 3.55 -26.02
N PRO A 184 12.55 2.61 -26.96
CA PRO A 184 11.84 2.88 -28.22
C PRO A 184 10.35 3.13 -27.93
N SER A 185 9.83 4.23 -28.47
CA SER A 185 8.40 4.54 -28.53
C SER A 185 7.74 3.61 -29.55
N GLY A 186 7.16 2.51 -29.07
CA GLY A 186 6.29 1.65 -29.86
C GLY A 186 4.83 1.89 -29.51
N ASP A 187 4.01 2.12 -30.52
CA ASP A 187 2.55 2.11 -30.45
C ASP A 187 2.06 0.72 -30.01
N TRP A 188 1.43 0.64 -28.84
CA TRP A 188 0.80 -0.57 -28.31
C TRP A 188 -0.72 -0.49 -28.48
N LEU A 189 -1.18 -0.42 -29.73
CA LEU A 189 -2.57 -0.71 -30.09
C LEU A 189 -2.71 -2.18 -30.51
#